data_AF-A0AAE3ZJ31-F1
#
_entry.id   AF-A0AAE3ZJ31-F1
#
_cell.length_a   1.000
_cell.length_b   1.000
_cell.length_c   1.000
_cell.angle_alpha   90.00
_cell.angle_beta   90.00
_cell.angle_gamma   90.00
#
_symmetry.space_group_name_H-M   'P 1'
#
loop_
_entity.id
_entity.type
_entity.pdbx_description
1 polymer ?
#
loop_
_entity_poly.entity_id
_entity_poly.type
_entity_poly.pdbx_seq_one_letter_code
_entity_poly.pdbx_strand_id
1 'polypeptide(L)'
;MLVVVGQPASIGALPVAVARAGGHEVAYLSGLAMRRIADLHPGQAKTDARDAHVIAEAACSMPHTLRRVDVGDDTLAELEVLIGFDDDLAGEATRLANRIRGLLIQIHPSLERVLGPKTQHTAVLEILTRLGGPEGIRTAGRRKLRSITTRHAPRIGGELTDKIWTALGEQTVSVAGTRTAETVLPKLAESLKTVLSQRKTTADEVDTLLEAHPLSGVLTSMPGIGVSDRRPHPAGSR
;
A
#
# COMPACT_ATOMS: atom_id res chain seq x y z
N MET A 1 -7.52 16.45 35.36
CA MET A 1 -8.48 15.41 34.93
C MET A 1 -7.71 14.42 34.06
N LEU A 2 -8.03 13.13 34.13
CA LEU A 2 -7.45 12.09 33.27
C LEU A 2 -8.42 11.79 32.13
N VAL A 3 -7.95 11.85 30.89
CA VAL A 3 -8.68 11.45 29.69
C VAL A 3 -8.11 10.13 29.21
N VAL A 4 -8.98 9.13 29.00
CA VAL A 4 -8.58 7.81 28.51
C VAL A 4 -9.19 7.54 27.15
N VAL A 5 -8.35 7.12 26.21
CA VAL A 5 -8.75 6.78 24.84
C VAL A 5 -8.46 5.32 24.50
N GLY A 6 -9.31 4.70 23.69
CA GLY A 6 -9.10 3.32 23.21
C GLY A 6 -8.04 3.21 22.11
N GLN A 7 -7.81 4.30 21.38
CA GLN A 7 -6.76 4.45 20.37
C GLN A 7 -6.21 5.87 20.48
N PRO A 8 -4.92 6.07 20.81
CA PRO A 8 -4.36 7.41 20.98
C PRO A 8 -4.14 8.16 19.65
N ALA A 9 -4.17 7.44 18.53
CA ALA A 9 -3.96 7.98 17.20
C ALA A 9 -5.20 7.84 16.29
N SER A 10 -5.10 8.31 15.04
CA SER A 10 -6.21 8.41 14.09
C SER A 10 -7.43 9.15 14.70
N ILE A 11 -8.59 8.49 14.83
CA ILE A 11 -9.84 9.07 15.39
C ILE A 11 -9.64 9.61 16.82
N GLY A 12 -8.75 9.01 17.61
CA GLY A 12 -8.46 9.47 18.97
C GLY A 12 -7.50 10.66 19.05
N ALA A 13 -6.83 11.04 17.96
CA ALA A 13 -5.82 12.09 17.97
C ALA A 13 -6.39 13.46 18.37
N LEU A 14 -7.58 13.82 17.87
CA LEU A 14 -8.20 15.10 18.21
C LEU A 14 -8.63 15.17 19.69
N PRO A 15 -9.36 14.19 20.26
CA PRO A 15 -9.62 14.15 21.70
C PRO A 15 -8.37 14.23 22.57
N VAL A 16 -7.28 13.55 22.18
CA VAL A 16 -5.98 13.60 22.86
C VAL A 16 -5.38 15.00 22.81
N ALA A 17 -5.34 15.62 21.63
CA ALA A 17 -4.82 16.98 21.45
C ALA A 17 -5.61 18.03 22.24
N VAL A 18 -6.96 17.94 22.23
CA VAL A 18 -7.84 18.82 22.98
C VAL A 18 -7.66 18.65 24.49
N ALA A 19 -7.59 17.40 24.98
CA ALA A 19 -7.35 17.11 26.38
C ALA A 19 -6.01 17.70 26.85
N ARG A 20 -4.95 17.56 26.04
CA ARG A 20 -3.63 18.15 26.32
C ARG A 20 -3.66 19.67 26.31
N ALA A 21 -4.29 20.29 25.32
CA ALA A 21 -4.44 21.75 25.26
C ALA A 21 -5.22 22.30 26.48
N GLY A 22 -6.14 21.51 27.02
CA GLY A 22 -6.84 21.78 28.28
C GLY A 22 -6.05 21.45 29.57
N GLY A 23 -4.79 21.02 29.46
CA GLY A 23 -3.94 20.65 30.60
C GLY A 23 -4.35 19.36 31.31
N HIS A 24 -5.02 18.43 30.61
CA HIS A 24 -5.41 17.13 31.15
C HIS A 24 -4.36 16.07 30.88
N GLU A 25 -4.22 15.11 31.80
CA GLU A 25 -3.40 13.93 31.58
C GLU A 25 -4.11 13.01 30.58
N VAL A 26 -3.33 12.39 29.68
CA VAL A 26 -3.85 11.46 28.68
C VAL A 26 -3.24 10.08 28.87
N ALA A 27 -4.09 9.06 28.93
CA ALA A 27 -3.68 7.68 28.89
C ALA A 27 -4.47 6.91 27.83
N TYR A 28 -3.95 5.76 27.42
CA TYR A 28 -4.65 4.85 26.52
C TYR A 28 -4.77 3.45 27.13
N LEU A 29 -5.89 2.80 26.85
CA LEU A 29 -6.09 1.39 27.18
C LEU A 29 -5.81 0.56 25.93
N SER A 30 -4.76 -0.27 25.96
CA SER A 30 -4.40 -1.08 24.79
C SER A 30 -5.54 -2.03 24.38
N GLY A 31 -5.73 -2.27 23.09
CA GLY A 31 -6.80 -3.14 22.59
C GLY A 31 -6.79 -4.57 23.17
N LEU A 32 -5.61 -5.11 23.50
CA LEU A 32 -5.50 -6.41 24.17
C LEU A 32 -6.02 -6.36 25.62
N ALA A 33 -5.66 -5.32 26.37
CA ALA A 33 -6.17 -5.12 27.74
C ALA A 33 -7.68 -4.85 27.72
N MET A 34 -8.12 -3.98 26.80
CA MET A 34 -9.53 -3.68 26.59
C MET A 34 -10.35 -4.92 26.26
N ARG A 35 -9.89 -5.81 25.37
CA ARG A 35 -10.59 -7.06 25.03
C ARG A 35 -10.73 -7.98 26.24
N ARG A 36 -9.65 -8.16 27.01
CA ARG A 36 -9.68 -8.99 28.23
C ARG A 36 -10.64 -8.46 29.29
N ILE A 37 -10.73 -7.14 29.43
CA ILE A 37 -11.66 -6.50 30.36
C ILE A 37 -13.09 -6.61 29.80
N ALA A 38 -13.29 -6.38 28.49
CA ALA A 38 -14.58 -6.50 27.84
C ALA A 38 -15.20 -7.90 28.02
N ASP A 39 -14.38 -8.96 28.01
CA ASP A 39 -14.82 -10.34 28.26
C ASP A 39 -15.40 -10.57 29.67
N LEU A 40 -15.13 -9.68 30.63
CA LEU A 40 -15.70 -9.71 31.99
C LEU A 40 -17.11 -9.07 32.05
N HIS A 41 -17.53 -8.36 30.99
CA HIS A 41 -18.85 -7.73 30.91
C HIS A 41 -19.87 -8.60 30.17
N PRO A 42 -21.14 -8.60 30.60
CA PRO A 42 -22.19 -9.34 29.93
C PRO A 42 -22.43 -8.83 28.50
N GLY A 43 -22.63 -9.78 27.57
CA GLY A 43 -22.87 -9.51 26.14
C GLY A 43 -21.66 -9.81 25.26
N GLN A 44 -21.89 -10.15 23.99
CA GLN A 44 -20.84 -10.47 23.00
C GLN A 44 -20.86 -9.53 21.79
N ALA A 45 -21.87 -8.66 21.69
CA ALA A 45 -21.95 -7.66 20.64
C ALA A 45 -20.93 -6.54 20.90
N LYS A 46 -20.18 -6.18 19.86
CA LYS A 46 -19.32 -5.00 19.85
C LYS A 46 -20.18 -3.76 19.63
N THR A 47 -20.14 -2.81 20.55
CA THR A 47 -20.85 -1.52 20.47
C THR A 47 -20.00 -0.43 21.08
N ASP A 48 -19.98 0.77 20.48
CA ASP A 48 -19.16 1.88 20.97
C ASP A 48 -19.50 2.31 22.40
N ALA A 49 -20.78 2.22 22.80
CA ALA A 49 -21.21 2.53 24.16
C ALA A 49 -20.62 1.57 25.21
N ARG A 50 -20.56 0.27 24.88
CA ARG A 50 -19.91 -0.74 25.74
C ARG A 50 -18.41 -0.49 25.82
N ASP A 51 -17.78 -0.23 24.68
CA ASP A 51 -16.35 0.04 24.59
C ASP A 51 -15.96 1.26 25.45
N ALA A 52 -16.76 2.34 25.40
CA ALA A 52 -16.59 3.51 26.25
C ALA A 52 -16.77 3.20 27.75
N HIS A 53 -17.76 2.38 28.11
CA HIS A 53 -17.99 1.96 29.49
C HIS A 53 -16.83 1.15 30.05
N VAL A 54 -16.35 0.17 29.28
CA VAL A 54 -15.18 -0.67 29.61
C VAL A 54 -13.94 0.19 29.83
N ILE A 55 -13.70 1.19 28.97
CA ILE A 55 -12.56 2.10 29.10
C ILE A 55 -12.67 2.95 30.38
N ALA A 56 -13.86 3.49 30.67
CA ALA A 56 -14.10 4.29 31.86
C ALA A 56 -13.92 3.47 33.15
N GLU A 57 -14.46 2.25 33.18
CA GLU A 57 -14.32 1.35 34.33
C GLU A 57 -12.86 0.91 34.53
N ALA A 58 -12.16 0.56 33.46
CA ALA A 58 -10.74 0.25 33.53
C ALA A 58 -9.93 1.43 34.08
N ALA A 59 -10.28 2.66 33.69
CA ALA A 59 -9.63 3.85 34.20
C ALA A 59 -9.86 4.07 35.71
N CYS A 60 -11.05 3.77 36.20
CA CYS A 60 -11.40 3.90 37.62
C CYS A 60 -10.84 2.77 38.49
N SER A 61 -11.01 1.52 38.07
CA SER A 61 -10.77 0.33 38.90
C SER A 61 -9.40 -0.30 38.66
N MET A 62 -8.79 -0.08 37.49
CA MET A 62 -7.56 -0.73 37.05
C MET A 62 -6.55 0.25 36.43
N PRO A 63 -6.17 1.35 37.10
CA PRO A 63 -5.32 2.39 36.51
C PRO A 63 -3.93 1.89 36.07
N HIS A 64 -3.44 0.79 36.65
CA HIS A 64 -2.18 0.14 36.26
C HIS A 64 -2.23 -0.52 34.86
N THR A 65 -3.42 -0.69 34.27
CA THR A 65 -3.59 -1.21 32.91
C THR A 65 -3.48 -0.11 31.83
N LEU A 66 -3.52 1.15 32.26
CA LEU A 66 -3.43 2.31 31.37
C LEU A 66 -1.97 2.59 31.02
N ARG A 67 -1.73 2.95 29.75
CA ARG A 67 -0.43 3.39 29.26
C ARG A 67 -0.47 4.89 29.04
N ARG A 68 0.52 5.62 29.55
CA ARG A 68 0.63 7.07 29.31
C ARG A 68 0.93 7.34 27.83
N VAL A 69 0.30 8.37 27.29
CA VAL A 69 0.63 8.90 25.96
C VAL A 69 1.55 10.09 26.20
N ASP A 70 2.86 9.88 26.06
CA ASP A 70 3.86 10.95 26.28
C ASP A 70 3.90 11.96 25.10
N VAL A 71 4.50 13.12 25.37
CA VAL A 71 4.46 14.36 24.55
C VAL A 71 5.38 14.31 23.31
N GLY A 72 6.09 13.21 23.06
CA GLY A 72 7.13 13.13 22.02
C GLY A 72 6.70 12.58 20.66
N ASP A 73 5.40 12.57 20.35
CA ASP A 73 4.83 11.67 19.35
C ASP A 73 4.40 12.34 18.03
N ASP A 74 4.78 13.60 17.79
CA ASP A 74 4.42 14.28 16.53
C ASP A 74 5.00 13.52 15.32
N THR A 75 6.25 13.05 15.42
CA THR A 75 6.86 12.21 14.38
C THR A 75 6.15 10.86 14.22
N LEU A 76 5.66 10.24 15.29
CA LEU A 76 4.92 8.97 15.18
C LEU A 76 3.53 9.20 14.58
N ALA A 77 2.87 10.30 14.92
CA ALA A 77 1.59 10.70 14.33
C ALA A 77 1.76 11.00 12.83
N GLU A 78 2.82 11.70 12.44
CA GLU A 78 3.18 11.92 11.02
C GLU A 78 3.46 10.58 10.30
N LEU A 79 4.23 9.69 10.91
CA LEU A 79 4.50 8.35 10.38
C LEU A 79 3.23 7.52 10.24
N GLU A 80 2.30 7.58 11.21
CA GLU A 80 1.03 6.85 11.15
C GLU A 80 0.16 7.34 10.00
N VAL A 81 0.12 8.65 9.75
CA VAL A 81 -0.58 9.23 8.59
C VAL A 81 0.04 8.74 7.28
N LEU A 82 1.36 8.75 7.14
CA LEU A 82 2.04 8.30 5.93
C LEU A 82 1.91 6.80 5.69
N ILE A 83 2.00 5.99 6.75
CA ILE A 83 1.83 4.52 6.66
C ILE A 83 0.39 4.19 6.26
N GLY A 84 -0.61 4.84 6.89
CA GLY A 84 -2.01 4.66 6.50
C GLY A 84 -2.26 5.05 5.04
N PHE A 85 -1.61 6.11 4.57
CA PHE A 85 -1.67 6.51 3.16
C PHE A 85 -0.99 5.50 2.21
N ASP A 86 0.18 4.92 2.56
CA ASP A 86 0.79 3.86 1.74
C ASP A 86 -0.08 2.60 1.68
N ASP A 87 -0.74 2.24 2.78
CA ASP A 87 -1.68 1.11 2.84
C ASP A 87 -2.87 1.33 1.88
N ASP A 88 -3.45 2.53 1.88
CA ASP A 88 -4.51 2.92 0.95
C ASP A 88 -4.03 2.83 -0.51
N LEU A 89 -2.85 3.40 -0.80
CA LEU A 89 -2.25 3.34 -2.14
C LEU A 89 -1.93 1.90 -2.56
N ALA A 90 -1.51 1.02 -1.65
CA ALA A 90 -1.27 -0.39 -1.93
C ALA A 90 -2.58 -1.11 -2.31
N GLY A 91 -3.67 -0.80 -1.60
CA GLY A 91 -5.03 -1.23 -1.95
C GLY A 91 -5.45 -0.75 -3.34
N GLU A 92 -5.24 0.53 -3.64
CA GLU A 92 -5.54 1.11 -4.95
C GLU A 92 -4.73 0.49 -6.08
N ALA A 93 -3.43 0.28 -5.87
CA ALA A 93 -2.55 -0.35 -6.85
C ALA A 93 -3.02 -1.78 -7.18
N THR A 94 -3.42 -2.53 -6.15
CA THR A 94 -3.97 -3.89 -6.31
C THR A 94 -5.29 -3.87 -7.08
N ARG A 95 -6.20 -2.95 -6.73
CA ARG A 95 -7.49 -2.77 -7.40
C ARG A 95 -7.31 -2.42 -8.88
N LEU A 96 -6.43 -1.47 -9.19
CA LEU A 96 -6.16 -1.04 -10.57
C LEU A 96 -5.48 -2.15 -11.38
N ALA A 97 -4.49 -2.85 -10.81
CA ALA A 97 -3.85 -3.99 -11.48
C ALA A 97 -4.87 -5.09 -11.79
N ASN A 98 -5.74 -5.44 -10.84
CA ASN A 98 -6.79 -6.44 -11.06
C ASN A 98 -7.83 -5.97 -12.09
N ARG A 99 -8.13 -4.66 -12.14
CA ARG A 99 -9.02 -4.11 -13.17
C ARG A 99 -8.42 -4.22 -14.57
N ILE A 100 -7.13 -3.92 -14.74
CA ILE A 100 -6.40 -4.09 -16.00
C ILE A 100 -6.43 -5.57 -16.42
N ARG A 101 -6.06 -6.47 -15.50
CA ARG A 101 -6.06 -7.91 -15.75
C ARG A 101 -7.44 -8.43 -16.13
N GLY A 102 -8.49 -8.00 -15.42
CA GLY A 102 -9.87 -8.36 -15.73
C GLY A 102 -10.29 -7.95 -17.14
N LEU A 103 -9.93 -6.74 -17.58
CA LEU A 103 -10.19 -6.30 -18.95
C LEU A 103 -9.40 -7.12 -19.97
N LEU A 104 -8.12 -7.40 -19.71
CA LEU A 104 -7.30 -8.22 -20.60
C LEU A 104 -7.82 -9.67 -20.69
N ILE A 105 -8.27 -10.27 -19.59
CA ILE A 105 -8.93 -11.59 -19.59
C ILE A 105 -10.19 -11.55 -20.46
N GLN A 106 -10.99 -10.48 -20.37
CA GLN A 106 -12.23 -10.38 -21.13
C GLN A 106 -12.00 -10.24 -22.65
N ILE A 107 -11.01 -9.44 -23.06
CA ILE A 107 -10.81 -9.09 -24.48
C ILE A 107 -9.74 -9.95 -25.17
N HIS A 108 -8.72 -10.38 -24.44
CA HIS A 108 -7.56 -11.06 -25.01
C HIS A 108 -6.80 -11.95 -23.98
N PRO A 109 -7.35 -13.11 -23.58
CA PRO A 109 -6.78 -13.99 -22.54
C PRO A 109 -5.31 -14.37 -22.76
N SER A 110 -4.89 -14.62 -24.02
CA SER A 110 -3.49 -14.97 -24.31
C SER A 110 -2.52 -13.84 -24.02
N LEU A 111 -2.96 -12.59 -24.17
CA LEU A 111 -2.15 -11.40 -23.86
C LEU A 111 -2.09 -11.20 -22.34
N GLU A 112 -3.18 -11.45 -21.62
CA GLU A 112 -3.16 -11.40 -20.16
C GLU A 112 -2.18 -12.40 -19.57
N ARG A 113 -2.09 -13.62 -20.11
CA ARG A 113 -1.12 -14.62 -19.63
C ARG A 113 0.33 -14.12 -19.63
N VAL A 114 0.68 -13.22 -20.56
CA VAL A 114 2.03 -12.65 -20.67
C VAL A 114 2.18 -11.38 -19.83
N LEU A 115 1.19 -10.48 -19.87
CA LEU A 115 1.27 -9.16 -19.21
C LEU A 115 0.83 -9.21 -17.74
N GLY A 116 -0.15 -10.05 -17.41
CA GLY A 116 -0.83 -10.15 -16.12
C GLY A 116 0.10 -10.33 -14.93
N PRO A 117 1.01 -11.32 -14.93
CA PRO A 117 1.98 -11.50 -13.85
C PRO A 117 2.93 -10.30 -13.66
N LYS A 118 3.04 -9.42 -14.66
CA LYS A 118 3.94 -8.26 -14.68
C LYS A 118 3.18 -6.95 -14.81
N THR A 119 1.90 -6.89 -14.41
CA THR A 119 1.03 -5.72 -14.63
C THR A 119 1.58 -4.44 -14.01
N GLN A 120 2.23 -4.53 -12.86
CA GLN A 120 2.85 -3.38 -12.18
C GLN A 120 4.27 -3.06 -12.68
N HIS A 121 4.84 -3.89 -13.56
CA HIS A 121 6.19 -3.67 -14.08
C HIS A 121 6.21 -2.48 -15.05
N THR A 122 7.16 -1.57 -14.89
CA THR A 122 7.28 -0.32 -15.66
C THR A 122 7.15 -0.52 -17.17
N ALA A 123 7.84 -1.51 -17.73
CA ALA A 123 7.75 -1.82 -19.17
C ALA A 123 6.33 -2.20 -19.63
N VAL A 124 5.57 -2.96 -18.83
CA VAL A 124 4.19 -3.36 -19.17
C VAL A 124 3.26 -2.16 -19.08
N LEU A 125 3.40 -1.34 -18.03
CA LEU A 125 2.64 -0.11 -17.90
C LEU A 125 2.90 0.85 -19.08
N GLU A 126 4.16 1.04 -19.49
CA GLU A 126 4.48 1.89 -20.64
C GLU A 126 3.92 1.35 -21.97
N ILE A 127 3.85 0.03 -22.14
CA ILE A 127 3.18 -0.58 -23.29
C ILE A 127 1.69 -0.25 -23.26
N LEU A 128 1.01 -0.49 -22.13
CA LEU A 128 -0.44 -0.27 -22.01
C LEU A 128 -0.81 1.22 -22.09
N THR A 129 0.00 2.11 -21.51
CA THR A 129 -0.20 3.56 -21.59
C THR A 129 -0.06 4.08 -23.01
N ARG A 130 0.98 3.65 -23.76
CA ARG A 130 1.30 4.23 -25.08
C ARG A 130 0.64 3.51 -26.24
N LEU A 131 0.48 2.21 -26.13
CA LEU A 131 0.00 1.35 -27.21
C LEU A 131 -1.42 0.84 -26.94
N GLY A 132 -1.95 0.99 -25.72
CA GLY A 132 -3.29 0.50 -25.38
C GLY A 132 -3.35 -1.02 -25.23
N GLY A 133 -4.39 -1.60 -25.82
CA GLY A 133 -4.68 -3.03 -25.77
C GLY A 133 -4.14 -3.79 -26.98
N PRO A 134 -4.67 -4.99 -27.26
CA PRO A 134 -4.17 -5.86 -28.32
C PRO A 134 -4.18 -5.23 -29.72
N GLU A 135 -5.21 -4.47 -30.09
CA GLU A 135 -5.31 -3.85 -31.42
C GLU A 135 -4.30 -2.72 -31.58
N GLY A 136 -4.12 -1.89 -30.54
CA GLY A 136 -3.13 -0.82 -30.55
C GLY A 136 -1.69 -1.36 -30.56
N ILE A 137 -1.41 -2.47 -29.86
CA ILE A 137 -0.10 -3.14 -29.92
C ILE A 137 0.17 -3.74 -31.31
N ARG A 138 -0.83 -4.37 -31.95
CA ARG A 138 -0.70 -4.87 -33.33
C ARG A 138 -0.41 -3.74 -34.31
N THR A 139 -1.16 -2.63 -34.21
CA THR A 139 -1.03 -1.46 -35.08
C THR A 139 0.34 -0.78 -34.94
N ALA A 140 0.86 -0.71 -33.71
CA ALA A 140 2.19 -0.17 -33.43
C ALA A 140 3.33 -1.02 -34.04
N GLY A 141 3.09 -2.32 -34.17
CA GLY A 141 4.03 -3.27 -34.75
C GLY A 141 5.17 -3.68 -33.82
N ARG A 142 5.80 -4.82 -34.14
CA ARG A 142 6.84 -5.46 -33.31
C ARG A 142 8.04 -4.55 -33.03
N ARG A 143 8.44 -3.71 -34.00
CA ARG A 143 9.59 -2.80 -33.85
C ARG A 143 9.35 -1.74 -32.78
N LYS A 144 8.17 -1.13 -32.75
CA LYS A 144 7.81 -0.11 -31.76
C LYS A 144 7.63 -0.73 -30.37
N LEU A 145 6.98 -1.90 -30.31
CA LEU A 145 6.89 -2.69 -29.07
C LEU A 145 8.27 -2.98 -28.49
N ARG A 146 9.21 -3.47 -29.33
CA ARG A 146 10.59 -3.75 -28.91
C ARG A 146 11.30 -2.52 -28.36
N SER A 147 11.14 -1.37 -29.01
CA SER A 147 11.77 -0.12 -28.56
C SER A 147 11.29 0.32 -27.18
N ILE A 148 9.99 0.16 -26.88
CA ILE A 148 9.43 0.50 -25.57
C ILE A 148 9.90 -0.50 -24.51
N THR A 149 9.82 -1.80 -24.80
CA THR A 149 10.23 -2.84 -23.84
C THR A 149 11.71 -2.79 -23.54
N THR A 150 12.61 -2.62 -24.51
CA THR A 150 14.06 -2.58 -24.23
C THR A 150 14.48 -1.32 -23.48
N ARG A 151 13.78 -0.19 -23.70
CA ARG A 151 14.03 1.06 -22.94
C ARG A 151 13.71 0.90 -21.45
N HIS A 152 12.61 0.23 -21.12
CA HIS A 152 12.09 0.13 -19.75
C HIS A 152 12.39 -1.22 -19.07
N ALA A 153 12.92 -2.18 -19.82
CA ALA A 153 13.34 -3.50 -19.36
C ALA A 153 14.51 -4.03 -20.19
N PRO A 154 15.74 -3.51 -20.03
CA PRO A 154 16.89 -3.87 -20.88
C PRO A 154 17.22 -5.37 -20.87
N ARG A 155 17.07 -6.03 -19.72
CA ARG A 155 17.43 -7.46 -19.53
C ARG A 155 16.41 -8.43 -20.12
N ILE A 156 15.12 -8.11 -20.02
CA ILE A 156 14.02 -9.02 -20.39
C ILE A 156 13.20 -8.54 -21.60
N GLY A 157 13.48 -7.33 -22.11
CA GLY A 157 12.62 -6.65 -23.09
C GLY A 157 12.54 -7.38 -24.43
N GLY A 158 13.63 -8.02 -24.86
CA GLY A 158 13.64 -8.86 -26.07
C GLY A 158 12.69 -10.05 -25.94
N GLU A 159 12.89 -10.87 -24.91
CA GLU A 159 12.05 -12.04 -24.61
C GLU A 159 10.58 -11.65 -24.38
N LEU A 160 10.33 -10.57 -23.64
CA LEU A 160 8.98 -10.06 -23.39
C LEU A 160 8.29 -9.64 -24.70
N THR A 161 9.02 -8.96 -25.60
CA THR A 161 8.49 -8.59 -26.92
C THR A 161 8.06 -9.82 -27.71
N ASP A 162 8.89 -10.86 -27.71
CA ASP A 162 8.63 -12.08 -28.45
C ASP A 162 7.42 -12.83 -27.88
N LYS A 163 7.33 -12.93 -26.54
CA LYS A 163 6.18 -13.50 -25.86
C LYS A 163 4.88 -12.74 -26.14
N ILE A 164 4.90 -11.40 -26.09
CA ILE A 164 3.73 -10.57 -26.40
C ILE A 164 3.32 -10.77 -27.86
N TRP A 165 4.28 -10.75 -28.78
CA TRP A 165 3.98 -10.89 -30.21
C TRP A 165 3.40 -12.26 -30.55
N THR A 166 3.95 -13.33 -29.98
CA THR A 166 3.39 -14.68 -30.11
C THR A 166 1.98 -14.74 -29.54
N ALA A 167 1.76 -14.23 -28.31
CA ALA A 167 0.45 -14.24 -27.67
C ALA A 167 -0.62 -13.48 -28.47
N LEU A 168 -0.27 -12.36 -29.11
CA LEU A 168 -1.17 -11.61 -29.99
C LEU A 168 -1.61 -12.42 -31.22
N GLY A 169 -0.74 -13.30 -31.72
CA GLY A 169 -1.02 -14.18 -32.85
C GLY A 169 -1.87 -15.41 -32.49
N GLU A 170 -1.94 -15.79 -31.22
CA GLU A 170 -2.75 -16.92 -30.75
C GLU A 170 -4.26 -16.66 -30.87
N GLN A 171 -4.69 -15.39 -30.78
CA GLN A 171 -6.10 -15.01 -30.87
C GLN A 171 -6.41 -14.29 -32.19
N THR A 172 -7.15 -14.97 -33.06
CA THR A 172 -7.55 -14.46 -34.37
C THR A 172 -8.91 -13.74 -34.34
N VAL A 173 -9.71 -13.94 -33.30
CA VAL A 173 -11.08 -13.40 -33.17
C VAL A 173 -11.09 -12.19 -32.22
N SER A 174 -11.81 -11.13 -32.60
CA SER A 174 -12.04 -9.96 -31.74
C SER A 174 -13.33 -10.16 -30.92
N VAL A 175 -13.27 -9.86 -29.63
CA VAL A 175 -14.41 -9.95 -28.70
C VAL A 175 -15.14 -8.60 -28.65
N ALA A 176 -16.46 -8.62 -28.43
CA ALA A 176 -17.23 -7.41 -28.21
C ALA A 176 -16.67 -6.60 -27.04
N GLY A 177 -16.54 -5.28 -27.23
CA GLY A 177 -15.96 -4.37 -26.23
C GLY A 177 -14.46 -4.15 -26.35
N THR A 178 -13.75 -4.83 -27.26
CA THR A 178 -12.30 -4.63 -27.50
C THR A 178 -11.98 -3.16 -27.77
N ARG A 179 -12.70 -2.49 -28.69
CA ARG A 179 -12.50 -1.06 -29.00
C ARG A 179 -12.66 -0.14 -27.78
N THR A 180 -13.61 -0.44 -26.89
CA THR A 180 -13.81 0.33 -25.66
C THR A 180 -12.66 0.07 -24.69
N ALA A 181 -12.22 -1.19 -24.57
CA ALA A 181 -11.08 -1.53 -23.73
C ALA A 181 -9.77 -0.87 -24.21
N GLU A 182 -9.56 -0.74 -25.53
CA GLU A 182 -8.43 0.03 -26.11
C GLU A 182 -8.39 1.49 -25.61
N THR A 183 -9.55 2.07 -25.30
CA THR A 183 -9.66 3.45 -24.78
C THR A 183 -9.47 3.52 -23.26
N VAL A 184 -9.86 2.47 -22.54
CA VAL A 184 -9.85 2.42 -21.07
C VAL A 184 -8.50 1.94 -20.52
N LEU A 185 -7.85 0.99 -21.17
CA LEU A 185 -6.58 0.40 -20.73
C LEU A 185 -5.48 1.45 -20.52
N PRO A 186 -5.23 2.41 -21.44
CA PRO A 186 -4.26 3.47 -21.21
C PRO A 186 -4.53 4.30 -19.96
N LYS A 187 -5.80 4.61 -19.69
CA LYS A 187 -6.21 5.43 -18.54
C LYS A 187 -5.94 4.69 -17.23
N LEU A 188 -6.29 3.40 -17.17
CA LEU A 188 -6.02 2.55 -16.01
C LEU A 188 -4.52 2.35 -15.77
N ALA A 189 -3.75 2.16 -16.85
CA ALA A 189 -2.30 2.03 -16.78
C ALA A 189 -1.64 3.31 -16.25
N GLU A 190 -2.10 4.48 -16.71
CA GLU A 190 -1.61 5.77 -16.20
C GLU A 190 -1.97 5.97 -14.73
N SER A 191 -3.22 5.70 -14.33
CA SER A 191 -3.61 5.78 -12.92
C SER A 191 -2.78 4.84 -12.04
N LEU A 192 -2.53 3.60 -12.49
CA LEU A 192 -1.68 2.66 -11.74
C LEU A 192 -0.23 3.18 -11.64
N LYS A 193 0.30 3.77 -12.71
CA LYS A 193 1.63 4.39 -12.70
C LYS A 193 1.71 5.55 -11.70
N THR A 194 0.69 6.41 -11.64
CA THR A 194 0.60 7.50 -10.66
C THR A 194 0.61 6.96 -9.24
N VAL A 195 -0.25 5.98 -8.93
CA VAL A 195 -0.32 5.37 -7.59
C VAL A 195 1.02 4.74 -7.19
N LEU A 196 1.65 3.98 -8.09
CA LEU A 196 2.97 3.39 -7.81
C LEU A 196 4.06 4.44 -7.60
N SER A 197 3.99 5.58 -8.30
CA SER A 197 4.90 6.70 -8.08
C SER A 197 4.67 7.36 -6.72
N GLN A 198 3.41 7.56 -6.33
CA GLN A 198 3.05 8.11 -5.03
C GLN A 198 3.56 7.21 -3.90
N ARG A 199 3.36 5.89 -4.00
CA ARG A 199 3.91 4.93 -3.03
C ARG A 199 5.42 5.04 -2.86
N LYS A 200 6.13 5.23 -3.96
CA LYS A 200 7.59 5.42 -3.91
C LYS A 200 7.94 6.72 -3.16
N THR A 201 7.24 7.81 -3.47
CA THR A 201 7.44 9.09 -2.78
C THR A 201 7.12 9.00 -1.29
N THR A 202 6.00 8.37 -0.92
CA THR A 202 5.61 8.14 0.47
C THR A 202 6.62 7.28 1.21
N ALA A 203 7.17 6.25 0.56
CA ALA A 203 8.25 5.45 1.16
C ALA A 203 9.51 6.30 1.42
N ASP A 204 9.91 7.16 0.47
CA ASP A 204 11.05 8.07 0.65
C ASP A 204 10.80 9.08 1.81
N GLU A 205 9.55 9.55 1.98
CA GLU A 205 9.15 10.43 3.10
C GLU A 205 9.17 9.72 4.45
N VAL A 206 8.66 8.48 4.51
CA VAL A 206 8.71 7.62 5.70
C VAL A 206 10.15 7.35 6.11
N ASP A 207 11.02 7.00 5.15
CA ASP A 207 12.44 6.77 5.41
C ASP A 207 13.11 8.03 5.99
N THR A 208 12.80 9.21 5.44
CA THR A 208 13.35 10.49 5.92
C THR A 208 12.92 10.78 7.37
N LEU A 209 11.64 10.60 7.70
CA LEU A 209 11.14 10.80 9.06
C LEU A 209 11.68 9.77 10.05
N LEU A 210 11.81 8.51 9.62
CA LEU A 210 12.41 7.45 10.43
C LEU A 210 13.89 7.72 10.71
N GLU A 211 14.67 8.22 9.75
CA GLU A 211 16.07 8.58 9.95
C GLU A 211 16.26 9.74 10.94
N ALA A 212 15.32 10.68 10.96
CA ALA A 212 15.34 11.79 11.92
C ALA A 212 14.96 11.38 13.36
N HIS A 213 14.38 10.19 13.55
CA HIS A 213 13.86 9.77 14.85
C HIS A 213 14.96 9.31 15.82
N PRO A 214 14.97 9.75 17.10
CA PRO A 214 16.01 9.39 18.07
C PRO A 214 16.23 7.89 18.30
N LEU A 215 15.19 7.08 18.10
CA LEU A 215 15.25 5.61 18.23
C LEU A 215 15.55 4.87 16.92
N SER A 216 15.81 5.57 15.82
CA SER A 216 16.03 4.97 14.49
C SER A 216 17.12 3.90 14.48
N GLY A 217 18.26 4.17 15.14
CA GLY A 217 19.37 3.22 15.25
C GLY A 217 19.04 1.94 16.04
N VAL A 218 18.09 2.03 16.99
CA VAL A 218 17.61 0.87 17.75
C VAL A 218 16.62 0.05 16.90
N LEU A 219 15.67 0.70 16.23
CA LEU A 219 14.66 0.04 15.40
C LEU A 219 15.29 -0.69 14.19
N THR A 220 16.29 -0.08 13.54
CA THR A 220 16.96 -0.65 12.36
C THR A 220 17.98 -1.74 12.70
N SER A 221 18.44 -1.84 13.96
CA SER A 221 19.35 -2.88 14.41
C SER A 221 18.63 -4.14 14.94
N MET A 222 17.31 -4.09 15.11
CA MET A 222 16.50 -5.24 15.51
C MET A 222 16.26 -6.18 14.32
N PRO A 223 16.56 -7.50 14.45
CA PRO A 223 16.31 -8.46 13.38
C PRO A 223 14.80 -8.53 13.08
N GLY A 224 14.43 -8.32 11.81
CA GLY A 224 13.05 -8.36 11.33
C GLY A 224 12.30 -7.02 11.35
N ILE A 225 12.93 -5.91 11.77
CA ILE A 225 12.29 -4.57 11.85
C ILE A 225 12.95 -3.54 10.91
N GLY A 226 14.17 -3.81 10.41
CA GLY A 226 14.90 -2.85 9.57
C GLY A 226 14.42 -2.75 8.12
N VAL A 227 14.26 -1.52 7.63
CA VAL A 227 13.98 -1.13 6.23
C VAL A 227 15.15 -1.44 5.27
N SER A 228 16.28 -1.96 5.77
CA SER A 228 17.47 -2.25 4.98
C SER A 228 17.67 -3.74 4.70
N ASP A 229 16.85 -4.32 3.82
CA ASP A 229 17.24 -5.52 3.04
C ASP A 229 17.87 -5.13 1.67
N ARG A 230 18.46 -3.93 1.60
CA ARG A 230 19.28 -3.45 0.47
C ARG A 230 20.75 -3.26 0.83
N ARG A 231 21.31 -4.08 1.73
CA ARG A 231 22.77 -4.18 1.80
C ARG A 231 23.28 -5.01 0.61
N PRO A 232 24.17 -4.49 -0.26
CA PRO A 232 24.87 -5.36 -1.19
C PRO A 232 25.70 -6.35 -0.36
N HIS A 233 25.51 -7.63 -0.64
CA HIS A 233 26.40 -8.69 -0.15
C HIS A 233 27.84 -8.25 -0.39
N PRO A 234 28.71 -8.12 0.64
CA PRO A 234 30.12 -7.96 0.39
C PRO A 234 30.60 -9.23 -0.32
N ALA A 235 31.14 -9.02 -1.52
CA ALA A 235 31.81 -10.05 -2.29
C ALA A 235 32.85 -10.73 -1.39
N GLY A 236 32.83 -12.06 -1.40
CA GLY A 236 33.81 -12.86 -0.68
C GLY A 236 35.23 -12.44 -1.04
N SER A 237 36.08 -12.37 -0.02
CA SER A 237 37.53 -12.35 -0.19
C SER A 237 38.16 -13.33 0.79
N ARG A 238 38.57 -14.46 0.20
CA ARG A 238 39.55 -15.48 0.64
C ARG A 238 39.15 -16.43 1.77
#